data_AF-A0A9P6RVG1-F1
#
_entry.id   AF-A0A9P6RVG1-F1
#
_cell.length_a   1.000
_cell.length_b   1.000
_cell.length_c   1.000
_cell.angle_alpha   90.00
_cell.angle_beta   90.00
_cell.angle_gamma   90.00
#
_symmetry.space_group_name_H-M   'P 1'
#
loop_
_entity.id
_entity.type
_entity.pdbx_description
1 polymer ?
#
loop_
_entity_poly.entity_id
_entity_poly.type
_entity_poly.pdbx_seq_one_letter_code
_entity_poly.pdbx_strand_id
1 'polypeptide(L)'
;GKVDWDTTPVSKYLPEFKLKDPILTSQLTFVDMLSHRTGMPNVILNWHNSRESRREIIKRLRYMDGIPRKLGVTTQYNNVMYAVAGEAAANVAGTSYEDLVTNKVIRPLGLHNTGFSTVNMKKTHPDNYSMPHMADSFEAAQRGELR
;
A
#
# COMPACT_ATOMS: atom_id res chain seq x y z
N GLY A 1 21.12 -4.37 8.72
CA GLY A 1 20.14 -5.12 7.91
C GLY A 1 20.24 -4.68 6.46
N LYS A 2 19.29 -5.06 5.59
CA LYS A 2 19.24 -4.56 4.18
C LYS A 2 18.68 -3.14 4.06
N VAL A 3 17.91 -2.71 5.04
CA VAL A 3 17.36 -1.36 5.17
C VAL A 3 17.62 -0.84 6.58
N ASP A 4 17.59 0.47 6.69
CA ASP A 4 17.54 1.25 7.91
C ASP A 4 16.11 1.81 8.10
N TRP A 5 15.64 1.87 9.35
CA TRP A 5 14.23 2.11 9.65
C TRP A 5 13.88 3.58 9.89
N ASP A 6 14.74 4.33 10.59
CA ASP A 6 14.40 5.61 11.23
C ASP A 6 15.36 6.75 10.91
N THR A 7 16.43 6.51 10.14
CA THR A 7 17.36 7.57 9.72
C THR A 7 17.41 7.75 8.20
N THR A 8 17.34 6.65 7.44
CA THR A 8 17.48 6.69 5.99
C THR A 8 16.14 6.97 5.31
N PRO A 9 16.04 8.01 4.48
CA PRO A 9 14.81 8.30 3.76
C PRO A 9 14.43 7.19 2.80
N VAL A 10 13.14 6.84 2.75
CA VAL A 10 12.61 5.77 1.87
C VAL A 10 12.85 6.07 0.38
N SER A 11 12.95 7.35 0.00
CA SER A 11 13.31 7.77 -1.35
C SER A 11 14.72 7.30 -1.80
N LYS A 12 15.59 6.89 -0.87
CA LYS A 12 16.87 6.23 -1.19
C LYS A 12 16.69 4.78 -1.64
N TYR A 13 15.66 4.12 -1.13
CA TYR A 13 15.31 2.74 -1.45
C TYR A 13 14.33 2.63 -2.62
N LEU A 14 13.56 3.69 -2.88
CA LEU A 14 12.59 3.78 -3.98
C LEU A 14 12.70 5.16 -4.68
N PRO A 15 13.64 5.35 -5.62
CA PRO A 15 13.95 6.68 -6.18
C PRO A 15 12.81 7.37 -6.94
N GLU A 16 11.83 6.61 -7.44
CA GLU A 16 10.63 7.18 -8.06
C GLU A 16 9.61 7.74 -7.05
N PHE A 17 9.72 7.38 -5.77
CA PHE A 17 8.90 7.97 -4.73
C PHE A 17 9.31 9.42 -4.51
N LYS A 18 8.43 10.33 -4.90
CA LYS A 18 8.57 11.77 -4.72
C LYS A 18 7.23 12.34 -4.32
N LEU A 19 7.25 13.22 -3.32
CA LEU A 19 6.13 14.10 -2.99
C LEU A 19 6.36 15.45 -3.67
N LYS A 20 5.30 16.27 -3.71
CA LYS A 20 5.40 17.64 -4.22
C LYS A 20 6.40 18.48 -3.42
N ASP A 21 6.48 18.24 -2.11
CA ASP A 21 7.48 18.82 -1.23
C ASP A 21 8.78 17.97 -1.23
N PRO A 22 9.89 18.49 -1.77
CA PRO A 22 11.16 17.76 -1.82
C PRO A 22 11.83 17.60 -0.46
N ILE A 23 11.56 18.50 0.50
CA ILE A 23 12.07 18.40 1.88
C ILE A 23 11.40 17.23 2.57
N LEU A 24 10.08 17.13 2.44
CA LEU A 24 9.34 16.01 3.02
C LEU A 24 9.78 14.67 2.40
N THR A 25 9.97 14.65 1.07
CA THR A 25 10.48 13.47 0.34
C THR A 25 11.86 13.01 0.86
N SER A 26 12.72 13.95 1.25
CA SER A 26 14.07 13.66 1.71
C SER A 26 14.18 13.35 3.20
N GLN A 27 13.05 13.38 3.93
CA GLN A 27 13.02 13.14 5.38
C GLN A 27 12.24 11.89 5.77
N LEU A 28 11.25 11.47 4.98
CA LEU A 28 10.37 10.36 5.33
C LEU A 28 11.10 9.01 5.42
N THR A 29 11.05 8.41 6.60
CA THR A 29 11.65 7.10 6.92
C THR A 29 10.60 5.98 6.93
N PHE A 30 11.03 4.72 7.06
CA PHE A 30 10.09 3.61 7.20
C PHE A 30 9.25 3.76 8.46
N VAL A 31 9.83 4.20 9.58
CA VAL A 31 9.10 4.43 10.83
C VAL A 31 8.01 5.48 10.66
N ASP A 32 8.29 6.58 9.97
CA ASP A 32 7.28 7.62 9.71
C ASP A 32 6.10 7.06 8.90
N MET A 33 6.41 6.29 7.86
CA MET A 33 5.40 5.69 6.98
C MET A 33 4.54 4.63 7.68
N LEU A 34 5.18 3.68 8.35
CA LEU A 34 4.51 2.54 8.98
C LEU A 34 3.81 2.92 10.28
N SER A 35 4.21 4.02 10.91
CA SER A 35 3.52 4.54 12.10
C SER A 35 2.43 5.56 11.75
N HIS A 36 2.11 5.78 10.47
CA HIS A 36 1.11 6.78 10.04
C HIS A 36 1.45 8.22 10.46
N ARG A 37 2.73 8.60 10.49
CA ARG A 37 3.22 9.90 11.00
C ARG A 37 3.84 10.80 9.93
N THR A 38 3.59 10.50 8.66
CA THR A 38 4.15 11.23 7.51
C THR A 38 3.56 12.63 7.32
N GLY A 39 2.48 12.96 8.04
CA GLY A 39 1.68 14.15 7.80
C GLY A 39 0.80 14.06 6.55
N MET A 40 0.97 13.04 5.69
CA MET A 40 0.20 12.94 4.45
C MET A 40 -1.29 12.73 4.75
N PRO A 41 -2.18 13.50 4.09
CA PRO A 41 -3.62 13.29 4.25
C PRO A 41 -3.99 11.86 3.84
N ASN A 42 -5.04 11.31 4.43
CA ASN A 42 -5.57 10.03 3.98
C ASN A 42 -6.06 10.18 2.54
N VAL A 43 -5.27 9.68 1.60
CA VAL A 43 -5.65 9.66 0.19
C VAL A 43 -6.35 8.34 -0.05
N ILE A 44 -7.68 8.37 -0.16
CA ILE A 44 -8.43 7.30 -0.80
C ILE A 44 -8.22 7.47 -2.29
N LEU A 45 -7.04 7.07 -2.76
CA LEU A 45 -6.85 6.82 -4.18
C LEU A 45 -7.75 5.63 -4.50
N ASN A 46 -8.58 5.76 -5.54
CA ASN A 46 -9.56 4.74 -5.92
C ASN A 46 -8.88 3.52 -6.57
N TRP A 47 -7.90 2.94 -5.87
CA TRP A 47 -6.99 1.90 -6.34
C TRP A 47 -7.72 0.65 -6.81
N HIS A 48 -8.81 0.31 -6.13
CA HIS A 48 -9.69 -0.80 -6.45
C HIS A 48 -10.27 -0.70 -7.88
N ASN A 49 -10.44 0.52 -8.39
CA ASN A 49 -10.93 0.81 -9.74
C ASN A 49 -9.84 1.35 -10.68
N SER A 50 -8.59 1.47 -10.21
CA SER A 50 -7.48 1.95 -11.03
C SER A 50 -6.97 0.81 -11.91
N ARG A 51 -6.76 1.11 -13.20
CA ARG A 51 -6.04 0.21 -14.12
C ARG A 51 -4.52 0.37 -14.01
N GLU A 52 -4.05 1.28 -13.17
CA GLU A 52 -2.64 1.62 -13.01
C GLU A 52 -1.96 0.71 -11.99
N SER A 53 -0.67 0.45 -12.20
CA SER A 53 0.13 -0.31 -11.23
C SER A 53 0.39 0.50 -9.96
N ARG A 54 0.69 -0.18 -8.84
CA ARG A 54 1.10 0.49 -7.59
C ARG A 54 2.25 1.47 -7.81
N ARG A 55 3.24 1.15 -8.64
CA ARG A 55 4.38 2.05 -8.91
C ARG A 55 3.97 3.30 -9.68
N GLU A 56 3.02 3.19 -10.63
CA GLU A 56 2.50 4.37 -11.34
C GLU A 56 1.72 5.30 -10.40
N ILE A 57 0.94 4.72 -9.50
CA ILE A 57 0.25 5.46 -8.43
C ILE A 57 1.27 6.19 -7.54
N ILE A 58 2.35 5.51 -7.13
CA ILE A 58 3.42 6.10 -6.30
C ILE A 58 4.10 7.27 -7.01
N LYS A 59 4.40 7.15 -8.31
CA LYS A 59 4.99 8.24 -9.12
C LYS A 59 4.13 9.50 -9.14
N ARG A 60 2.80 9.36 -9.09
CA ARG A 60 1.86 10.48 -9.14
C ARG A 60 1.78 11.29 -7.85
N LEU A 61 2.29 10.76 -6.74
CA LEU A 61 2.32 11.49 -5.46
C LEU A 61 3.09 12.81 -5.54
N ARG A 62 3.99 12.95 -6.53
CA ARG A 62 4.71 14.19 -6.81
C ARG A 62 3.81 15.35 -7.24
N TYR A 63 2.59 15.07 -7.67
CA TYR A 63 1.61 16.06 -8.11
C TYR A 63 0.56 16.38 -7.05
N MET A 64 0.60 15.69 -5.90
CA MET A 64 -0.41 15.84 -4.87
C MET A 64 -0.24 17.15 -4.10
N ASP A 65 -1.35 17.89 -3.99
CA ASP A 65 -1.46 19.10 -3.20
C ASP A 65 -1.96 18.85 -1.78
N GLY A 66 -1.87 19.86 -0.91
CA GLY A 66 -2.44 19.80 0.45
C GLY A 66 -1.66 18.94 1.43
N ILE A 67 -0.39 18.64 1.14
CA ILE A 67 0.47 17.91 2.08
C ILE A 67 0.91 18.87 3.21
N PRO A 68 0.62 18.57 4.49
CA PRO A 68 1.08 19.34 5.62
C PRO A 68 2.60 19.48 5.62
N ARG A 69 3.08 20.70 5.87
CA ARG A 69 4.52 21.02 5.92
C ARG A 69 5.24 20.48 7.16
N LYS A 70 4.53 19.95 8.16
CA LYS A 70 5.11 19.48 9.43
C LYS A 70 4.94 17.97 9.58
N LEU A 71 6.07 17.27 9.65
CA LEU A 71 6.18 15.85 9.99
C LEU A 71 5.78 15.60 11.45
N GLY A 72 5.20 14.43 11.72
CA GLY A 72 5.23 13.81 13.05
C GLY A 72 4.36 14.41 14.16
N VAL A 73 3.55 15.45 13.88
CA VAL A 73 2.69 16.08 14.91
C VAL A 73 1.40 15.30 15.15
N THR A 74 0.89 14.57 14.14
CA THR A 74 -0.35 13.82 14.22
C THR A 74 -0.23 12.46 13.53
N THR A 75 -0.93 11.47 14.09
CA THR A 75 -1.10 10.16 13.44
C THR A 75 -2.28 10.26 12.48
N GLN A 76 -2.05 9.94 11.21
CA GLN A 76 -3.08 9.94 10.18
C GLN A 76 -2.98 8.69 9.31
N TYR A 77 -4.01 7.83 9.42
CA TYR A 77 -4.09 6.59 8.66
C TYR A 77 -3.90 6.82 7.16
N ASN A 78 -3.01 6.04 6.54
CA ASN A 78 -2.62 6.24 5.16
C ASN A 78 -2.11 4.94 4.51
N ASN A 79 -2.92 4.33 3.65
CA ASN A 79 -2.56 3.13 2.90
C ASN A 79 -1.45 3.38 1.87
N VAL A 80 -1.37 4.58 1.29
CA VAL A 80 -0.37 4.98 0.29
C VAL A 80 1.03 4.84 0.86
N MET A 81 1.24 5.28 2.09
CA MET A 81 2.56 5.21 2.72
C MET A 81 2.99 3.77 3.02
N TYR A 82 2.04 2.88 3.33
CA TYR A 82 2.29 1.44 3.42
C TYR A 82 2.67 0.83 2.07
N ALA A 83 1.99 1.22 0.99
CA ALA A 83 2.33 0.76 -0.35
C ALA A 83 3.74 1.24 -0.79
N VAL A 84 4.10 2.49 -0.49
CA VAL A 84 5.45 3.04 -0.72
C VAL A 84 6.50 2.24 0.05
N ALA A 85 6.28 1.98 1.34
CA ALA A 85 7.18 1.19 2.16
C ALA A 85 7.34 -0.25 1.62
N GLY A 86 6.24 -0.91 1.26
CA GLY A 86 6.27 -2.25 0.68
C GLY A 86 7.05 -2.32 -0.63
N GLU A 87 6.80 -1.39 -1.55
CA GLU A 87 7.52 -1.29 -2.83
C GLU A 87 9.00 -0.94 -2.64
N ALA A 88 9.35 -0.11 -1.65
CA ALA A 88 10.73 0.19 -1.32
C ALA A 88 11.48 -1.04 -0.79
N ALA A 89 10.86 -1.80 0.12
CA ALA A 89 11.43 -3.05 0.62
C ALA A 89 11.60 -4.09 -0.51
N ALA A 90 10.61 -4.21 -1.39
CA ALA A 90 10.67 -5.08 -2.56
C ALA A 90 11.79 -4.66 -3.53
N ASN A 91 11.94 -3.35 -3.76
CA ASN A 91 12.99 -2.80 -4.61
C ASN A 91 14.39 -3.13 -4.06
N VAL A 92 14.61 -2.97 -2.76
CA VAL A 92 15.87 -3.37 -2.08
C VAL A 92 16.11 -4.87 -2.17
N ALA A 93 15.05 -5.68 -2.16
CA ALA A 93 15.14 -7.12 -2.31
C ALA A 93 15.32 -7.59 -3.76
N GLY A 94 15.18 -6.70 -4.77
CA GLY A 94 15.28 -7.05 -6.19
C GLY A 94 14.14 -7.92 -6.68
N THR A 95 12.94 -7.78 -6.10
CA THR A 95 11.79 -8.66 -6.38
C THR A 95 10.48 -7.87 -6.32
N SER A 96 9.35 -8.51 -6.66
CA SER A 96 8.03 -7.89 -6.47
C SER A 96 7.65 -7.89 -4.98
N TYR A 97 6.72 -7.02 -4.57
CA TYR A 97 6.23 -7.06 -3.19
C TYR A 97 5.59 -8.41 -2.86
N GLU A 98 4.79 -8.94 -3.78
CA GLU A 98 4.15 -10.24 -3.68
C GLU A 98 5.17 -11.36 -3.47
N ASP A 99 6.24 -11.39 -4.26
CA ASP A 99 7.31 -12.38 -4.12
C ASP A 99 8.10 -12.20 -2.82
N LEU A 100 8.36 -10.96 -2.42
CA LEU A 100 9.04 -10.67 -1.15
C LEU A 100 8.26 -11.27 0.02
N VAL A 101 6.98 -10.94 0.13
CA VAL A 101 6.11 -11.43 1.21
C VAL A 101 5.89 -12.94 1.08
N THR A 102 5.73 -13.46 -0.13
CA THR A 102 5.56 -14.90 -0.36
C THR A 102 6.77 -15.68 0.15
N ASN A 103 7.98 -15.25 -0.22
CA ASN A 103 9.21 -15.96 0.11
C ASN A 103 9.68 -15.75 1.55
N LYS A 104 9.33 -14.62 2.19
CA LYS A 104 9.81 -14.28 3.54
C LYS A 104 8.78 -14.48 4.65
N VAL A 105 7.49 -14.53 4.33
CA VAL A 105 6.41 -14.64 5.33
C VAL A 105 5.52 -15.85 5.04
N ILE A 106 4.86 -15.88 3.88
CA ILE A 106 3.82 -16.89 3.58
C ILE A 106 4.41 -18.30 3.56
N ARG A 107 5.45 -18.55 2.76
CA ARG A 107 6.04 -19.89 2.63
C ARG A 107 6.72 -20.37 3.92
N PRO A 108 7.55 -19.56 4.61
CA PRO A 108 8.17 -19.99 5.87
C PRO A 108 7.17 -20.31 6.98
N LEU A 109 6.00 -19.68 6.98
CA LEU A 109 4.93 -19.94 7.95
C LEU A 109 3.98 -21.09 7.53
N GLY A 110 4.21 -21.74 6.38
CA GLY A 110 3.34 -22.82 5.89
C GLY A 110 1.94 -22.35 5.46
N LEU A 111 1.78 -21.08 5.08
CA LEU A 111 0.50 -20.51 4.68
C LEU A 111 0.17 -20.89 3.22
N HIS A 112 -0.48 -22.03 3.01
CA HIS A 112 -0.78 -22.55 1.67
C HIS A 112 -1.96 -21.87 0.95
N ASN A 113 -2.87 -21.26 1.71
CA ASN A 113 -4.11 -20.67 1.20
C ASN A 113 -4.13 -19.14 1.42
N THR A 114 -3.06 -18.45 1.04
CA THR A 114 -2.92 -16.99 1.20
C THR A 114 -2.39 -16.37 -0.09
N GLY A 115 -2.99 -15.26 -0.52
CA GLY A 115 -2.62 -14.59 -1.77
C GLY A 115 -3.00 -13.11 -1.79
N PHE A 116 -2.69 -12.45 -2.90
CA PHE A 116 -2.79 -10.99 -3.05
C PHE A 116 -3.91 -10.53 -3.99
N SER A 117 -4.62 -11.45 -4.65
CA SER A 117 -5.63 -11.13 -5.66
C SER A 117 -6.76 -12.15 -5.65
N THR A 118 -7.99 -11.67 -5.54
CA THR A 118 -9.20 -12.49 -5.64
C THR A 118 -9.32 -13.17 -7.02
N VAL A 119 -8.87 -12.51 -8.09
CA VAL A 119 -8.82 -13.09 -9.44
C VAL A 119 -7.85 -14.26 -9.49
N ASN A 120 -6.67 -14.14 -8.86
CA ASN A 120 -5.71 -15.24 -8.83
C ASN A 120 -6.17 -16.37 -7.89
N MET A 121 -6.82 -16.04 -6.78
CA MET A 121 -7.42 -17.04 -5.89
C MET A 121 -8.53 -17.82 -6.58
N LYS A 122 -9.43 -17.15 -7.32
CA LYS A 122 -10.46 -17.83 -8.12
C LYS A 122 -9.86 -18.80 -9.14
N LYS A 123 -8.69 -18.49 -9.71
CA LYS A 123 -7.99 -19.37 -10.66
C LYS A 123 -7.29 -20.56 -10.00
N THR A 124 -6.68 -20.34 -8.84
CA THR A 124 -5.85 -21.36 -8.16
C THR A 124 -6.64 -22.23 -7.20
N HIS A 125 -7.74 -21.71 -6.64
CA HIS A 125 -8.61 -22.35 -5.65
C HIS A 125 -10.08 -22.06 -6.01
N PRO A 126 -10.59 -22.58 -7.14
CA PRO A 126 -11.93 -22.25 -7.64
C PRO A 126 -13.07 -22.63 -6.68
N ASP A 127 -12.82 -23.56 -5.75
CA ASP A 127 -13.82 -23.97 -4.76
C ASP A 127 -13.67 -23.28 -3.39
N ASN A 128 -12.66 -22.42 -3.23
CA ASN A 128 -12.33 -21.78 -1.95
C ASN A 128 -12.03 -20.28 -2.13
N TYR A 129 -13.02 -19.53 -2.60
CA TYR A 129 -13.01 -18.08 -2.65
C TYR A 129 -14.42 -17.52 -2.43
N SER A 130 -14.55 -16.39 -1.73
CA SER A 130 -15.84 -15.72 -1.53
C SER A 130 -16.07 -14.64 -2.57
N MET A 131 -17.31 -14.49 -3.03
CA MET A 131 -17.73 -13.32 -3.79
C MET A 131 -18.00 -12.15 -2.83
N PRO A 132 -17.62 -10.91 -3.18
CA PRO A 132 -18.11 -9.75 -2.43
C PRO A 132 -19.62 -9.63 -2.64
N HIS A 133 -20.34 -9.21 -1.60
CA HIS A 133 -21.75 -8.84 -1.70
C HIS A 133 -21.86 -7.34 -1.47
N MET A 134 -22.46 -6.62 -2.42
CA MET A 134 -22.70 -5.19 -2.31
C MET A 134 -24.18 -4.89 -2.51
N ALA A 135 -24.70 -3.90 -1.79
CA ALA A 135 -26.03 -3.36 -2.05
C ALA A 135 -25.90 -2.00 -2.74
N ASP A 136 -26.87 -1.67 -3.59
CA ASP A 136 -26.93 -0.33 -4.21
C ASP A 136 -27.32 0.76 -3.20
N SER A 137 -28.00 0.39 -2.10
CA SER A 137 -28.33 1.30 -0.99
C SER A 137 -28.37 0.55 0.34
N PHE A 138 -28.42 1.29 1.45
CA PHE A 138 -28.60 0.70 2.78
C PHE A 138 -29.94 -0.03 2.91
N GLU A 139 -31.01 0.54 2.36
CA GLU A 139 -32.34 -0.06 2.35
C GLU A 139 -32.38 -1.33 1.50
N ALA A 140 -31.67 -1.35 0.37
CA ALA A 140 -31.49 -2.57 -0.43
C ALA A 140 -30.75 -3.65 0.38
N ALA A 141 -29.71 -3.28 1.13
CA ALA A 141 -29.01 -4.21 2.01
C ALA A 141 -29.94 -4.79 3.09
N GLN A 142 -30.80 -3.95 3.69
CA GLN A 142 -31.78 -4.39 4.70
C GLN A 142 -32.82 -5.36 4.13
N ARG A 143 -33.18 -5.22 2.85
CA ARG A 143 -34.08 -6.16 2.14
C ARG A 143 -33.37 -7.39 1.59
N GLY A 144 -32.05 -7.49 1.73
CA GLY A 144 -31.24 -8.59 1.17
C GLY A 144 -31.03 -8.50 -0.34
N GLU A 145 -31.26 -7.34 -0.95
CA GLU A 145 -31.04 -7.07 -2.38
C GLU A 145 -29.54 -6.80 -2.62
N LEU A 146 -28.75 -7.88 -2.61
CA LEU A 146 -27.31 -7.87 -2.80
C LEU A 146 -26.94 -8.26 -4.24
N ARG A 147 -25.89 -7.64 -4.78
CA ARG A 147 -25.22 -7.98 -6.04
C ARG A 147 -23.78 -8.42 -5.82
#